data_AF-A0A210Q196-F1
#
_entry.id   AF-A0A210Q196-F1
#
_cell.length_a   1.000
_cell.length_b   1.000
_cell.length_c   1.000
_cell.angle_alpha   90.00
_cell.angle_beta   90.00
_cell.angle_gamma   90.00
#
_symmetry.space_group_name_H-M   'P 1'
#
loop_
_entity.id
_entity.type
_entity.pdbx_description
1 polymer ?
#
loop_
_entity_poly.entity_id
_entity_poly.type
_entity_poly.pdbx_seq_one_letter_code
_entity_poly.pdbx_strand_id
1 'polypeptide(L)'
;MYISPIYLHSQHKFFTYLDEVAEKDDDQSYQAKDTIKELLSDESGMMSFSLEKTGSIKLKDFDEKDVFIFDTKTEVFVFIGKDTSANESQFAMTYAHTYLMQTDHPLIPISCIIEQAIDAAFNFTSALAA
;
A
#
# COMPACT_ATOMS: atom_id res chain seq x y z
N MET A 1 -28.99 -33.00 -19.51
CA MET A 1 -28.39 -33.04 -18.16
C MET A 1 -28.32 -31.60 -17.68
N TYR A 2 -29.32 -31.17 -16.89
CA TYR A 2 -29.38 -29.80 -16.39
C TYR A 2 -28.49 -29.71 -15.15
N ILE A 3 -27.51 -28.80 -15.19
CA ILE A 3 -26.69 -28.47 -14.04
C ILE A 3 -27.46 -27.41 -13.27
N SER A 4 -27.99 -27.76 -12.11
CA SER A 4 -28.72 -26.82 -11.25
C SER A 4 -27.77 -25.70 -10.79
N PRO A 5 -28.18 -24.42 -10.80
CA PRO A 5 -27.40 -23.35 -10.21
C PRO A 5 -27.27 -23.63 -8.70
N ILE A 6 -26.05 -23.52 -8.19
CA ILE A 6 -25.74 -23.72 -6.78
C ILE A 6 -26.45 -22.60 -6.02
N TYR A 7 -27.61 -22.91 -5.45
CA TYR A 7 -28.26 -22.03 -4.48
C TYR A 7 -27.33 -21.93 -3.27
N LEU A 8 -26.74 -20.76 -3.09
CA LEU A 8 -25.99 -20.37 -1.91
C LEU A 8 -26.94 -20.45 -0.71
N HIS A 9 -26.85 -21.54 0.05
CA HIS A 9 -27.74 -21.75 1.18
C HIS A 9 -27.34 -20.78 2.29
N SER A 10 -28.22 -19.81 2.61
CA SER A 10 -27.99 -18.78 3.64
C SER A 10 -27.81 -19.31 5.07
N GLN A 11 -27.78 -20.64 5.25
CA GLN A 11 -27.55 -21.31 6.52
C GLN A 11 -26.07 -21.58 6.81
N HIS A 12 -25.15 -21.20 5.91
CA HIS A 12 -23.73 -21.37 6.21
C HIS A 12 -23.33 -20.43 7.35
N LYS A 13 -22.66 -20.96 8.37
CA LYS A 13 -22.20 -20.22 9.56
C LYS A 13 -21.44 -18.93 9.22
N PHE A 14 -20.77 -18.90 8.06
CA PHE A 14 -20.16 -17.69 7.50
C PHE A 14 -21.12 -16.49 7.43
N PHE A 15 -22.35 -16.67 6.91
CA PHE A 15 -23.33 -15.59 6.77
C PHE A 15 -23.89 -15.12 8.11
N THR A 16 -23.84 -15.95 9.16
CA THR A 16 -24.22 -15.54 10.52
C THR A 16 -23.21 -14.59 11.18
N TYR A 17 -22.00 -14.49 10.64
CA TYR A 17 -20.98 -13.54 11.08
C TYR A 17 -20.93 -12.27 10.23
N LEU A 18 -21.65 -12.24 9.12
CA LEU A 18 -21.86 -11.02 8.36
C LEU A 18 -23.08 -10.33 8.95
N ASP A 19 -22.92 -9.09 9.40
CA ASP A 19 -24.08 -8.26 9.69
C ASP A 19 -24.75 -7.95 8.34
N GLU A 20 -25.83 -8.67 8.00
CA GLU A 20 -26.70 -8.35 6.86
C GLU A 20 -27.47 -7.06 7.14
N VAL A 21 -26.77 -5.96 7.36
CA VAL A 21 -27.34 -4.64 7.08
C VAL A 21 -27.35 -4.53 5.57
N ALA A 22 -28.55 -4.43 5.00
CA ALA A 22 -28.75 -4.01 3.63
C ALA A 22 -28.32 -2.53 3.50
N GLU A 23 -27.02 -2.29 3.66
CA GLU A 23 -26.39 -1.09 3.16
C GLU A 23 -26.66 -1.08 1.66
N LYS A 24 -27.06 0.08 1.13
CA LYS A 24 -27.04 0.24 -0.32
C LYS A 24 -25.62 -0.09 -0.74
N ASP A 25 -25.45 -1.02 -1.67
CA ASP A 25 -24.21 -1.21 -2.42
C ASP A 25 -23.91 0.11 -3.15
N ASP A 26 -23.44 1.10 -2.41
CA ASP A 26 -22.70 2.21 -2.94
C ASP A 26 -21.33 1.60 -3.20
N ASP A 27 -21.24 0.89 -4.32
CA ASP A 27 -20.06 0.22 -4.88
C ASP A 27 -19.03 1.29 -5.30
N GLN A 28 -18.84 2.30 -4.45
CA GLN A 28 -17.88 3.37 -4.56
C GLN A 28 -16.54 2.77 -4.17
N SER A 29 -15.94 2.06 -5.12
CA SER A 29 -14.50 1.83 -5.12
C SER A 29 -13.80 3.15 -4.81
N TYR A 30 -12.80 3.12 -3.93
CA TYR A 30 -11.98 4.31 -3.68
C TYR A 30 -11.43 4.87 -5.00
N GLN A 31 -11.63 6.18 -5.21
CA GLN A 31 -11.07 6.93 -6.33
C GLN A 31 -10.21 8.04 -5.75
N ALA A 32 -8.94 8.08 -6.12
CA ALA A 32 -8.03 9.10 -5.65
C ALA A 32 -8.46 10.49 -6.13
N LYS A 33 -8.33 11.49 -5.25
CA LYS A 33 -8.64 12.89 -5.59
C LYS A 33 -7.69 13.46 -6.64
N ASP A 34 -6.46 12.95 -6.65
CA ASP A 34 -5.43 13.25 -7.62
C ASP A 34 -4.62 11.98 -7.95
N THR A 35 -3.71 12.10 -8.90
CA THR A 35 -2.84 11.01 -9.34
C THR A 35 -1.36 11.36 -9.15
N ILE A 36 -1.06 12.29 -8.26
CA ILE A 36 0.30 12.77 -8.02
C ILE A 36 0.97 11.79 -7.06
N LYS A 37 2.01 11.11 -7.54
CA LYS A 37 2.79 10.20 -6.72
C LYS A 37 3.65 10.97 -5.73
N GLU A 38 3.82 10.45 -4.53
CA GLU A 38 4.61 11.05 -3.46
C GLU A 38 5.68 10.05 -2.99
N LEU A 39 6.90 10.53 -2.83
CA LEU A 39 8.00 9.83 -2.19
C LEU A 39 8.32 10.53 -0.89
N LEU A 40 8.35 9.77 0.20
CA LEU A 40 8.68 10.26 1.52
C LEU A 40 9.84 9.46 2.09
N SER A 41 10.74 10.15 2.81
CA SER A 41 11.79 9.54 3.63
C SER A 41 11.93 10.25 4.96
N ASP A 42 12.65 9.60 5.87
CA ASP A 42 13.04 10.14 7.15
C ASP A 42 14.55 10.40 7.18
N GLU A 43 14.98 11.53 6.60
CA GLU A 43 16.38 11.97 6.63
C GLU A 43 16.99 12.05 8.04
N SER A 44 16.16 12.08 9.08
CA SER A 44 16.57 12.26 10.48
C SER A 44 16.73 10.95 11.27
N GLY A 45 16.21 9.83 10.77
CA GLY A 45 16.15 8.54 11.48
C GLY A 45 15.30 8.57 12.77
N MET A 46 14.41 9.55 12.93
CA MET A 46 13.54 9.73 14.10
C MET A 46 12.06 9.36 13.85
N MET A 47 11.79 8.55 12.84
CA MET A 47 10.46 8.12 12.37
C MET A 47 9.58 9.25 11.82
N SER A 48 10.17 10.36 11.35
CA SER A 48 9.40 11.47 10.76
C SER A 48 9.57 11.51 9.25
N PHE A 49 8.59 10.97 8.54
CA PHE A 49 8.57 11.00 7.07
C PHE A 49 8.20 12.39 6.57
N SER A 50 9.05 12.94 5.71
CA SER A 50 8.81 14.20 5.02
C SER A 50 8.74 13.98 3.52
N LEU A 51 8.00 14.84 2.82
CA LEU A 51 7.86 14.76 1.38
C LEU A 51 9.19 15.10 0.71
N GLU A 52 9.81 14.13 0.06
CA GLU A 52 11.04 14.34 -0.69
C GLU A 52 10.78 14.72 -2.14
N LYS A 53 9.83 14.02 -2.78
CA LYS A 53 9.60 14.16 -4.21
C LYS A 53 8.16 13.88 -4.60
N THR A 54 7.70 14.58 -5.63
CA THR A 54 6.38 14.36 -6.24
C THR A 54 6.46 14.10 -7.74
N GLY A 55 5.46 13.40 -8.28
CA GLY A 55 5.30 13.17 -9.71
C GLY A 55 6.18 12.03 -10.23
N SER A 56 7.16 12.35 -11.08
CA SER A 56 7.99 11.33 -11.75
C SER A 56 9.11 10.84 -10.84
N ILE A 57 8.85 9.72 -10.17
CA ILE A 57 9.76 9.03 -9.27
C ILE A 57 10.44 7.87 -10.01
N LYS A 58 11.74 7.72 -9.81
CA LYS A 58 12.60 6.71 -10.44
C LYS A 58 13.33 5.94 -9.35
N LEU A 59 13.78 4.73 -9.68
CA LEU A 59 14.51 3.88 -8.72
C LEU A 59 15.75 4.56 -8.10
N LYS A 60 16.41 5.46 -8.84
CA LYS A 60 17.56 6.23 -8.36
C LYS A 60 17.23 7.27 -7.26
N ASP A 61 15.96 7.54 -7.03
CA ASP A 61 15.51 8.47 -5.98
C ASP A 61 15.40 7.77 -4.61
N PHE A 62 15.59 6.45 -4.56
CA PHE A 62 15.61 5.65 -3.33
C PHE A 62 17.06 5.41 -2.91
N ASP A 63 17.43 5.82 -1.70
CA ASP A 63 18.74 5.52 -1.10
C ASP A 63 18.75 4.11 -0.51
N GLU A 64 19.83 3.37 -0.72
CA GLU A 64 20.04 2.02 -0.17
C GLU A 64 20.17 2.00 1.37
N LYS A 65 20.39 3.15 1.99
CA LYS A 65 20.61 3.30 3.44
C LYS A 65 19.36 3.66 4.23
N ASP A 66 18.21 3.82 3.58
CA ASP A 66 17.00 4.31 4.23
C ASP A 66 15.75 3.50 3.84
N VAL A 67 14.64 3.75 4.54
CA VAL A 67 13.32 3.23 4.24
C VAL A 67 12.46 4.36 3.67
N PHE A 68 11.86 4.11 2.51
CA PHE A 68 11.00 5.09 1.84
C PHE A 68 9.54 4.65 1.83
N ILE A 69 8.63 5.62 1.89
CA ILE A 69 7.22 5.44 1.57
C ILE A 69 6.99 6.00 0.17
N PHE A 70 6.52 5.16 -0.73
CA PHE A 70 6.14 5.55 -2.08
C PHE A 70 4.63 5.39 -2.24
N ASP A 71 3.92 6.52 -2.22
CA ASP A 71 2.47 6.59 -2.37
C ASP A 71 2.09 6.85 -3.83
N THR A 72 1.34 5.91 -4.41
CA THR A 72 0.80 6.00 -5.77
C THR A 72 -0.68 6.35 -5.82
N LYS A 73 -1.28 6.64 -4.66
CA LYS A 73 -2.72 6.81 -4.43
C LYS A 73 -3.58 5.56 -4.66
N THR A 74 -3.02 4.47 -5.18
CA THR A 74 -3.73 3.19 -5.40
C THR A 74 -3.13 2.05 -4.58
N GLU A 75 -1.83 2.11 -4.34
CA GLU A 75 -1.05 1.22 -3.49
C GLU A 75 0.10 2.03 -2.89
N VAL A 76 0.41 1.78 -1.62
CA VAL A 76 1.61 2.31 -0.96
C VAL A 76 2.69 1.25 -0.96
N PHE A 77 3.87 1.60 -1.47
CA PHE A 77 5.05 0.75 -1.41
C PHE A 77 5.97 1.25 -0.30
N VAL A 78 6.42 0.32 0.55
CA VAL A 78 7.46 0.58 1.53
C VAL A 78 8.75 -0.01 1.01
N PHE A 79 9.65 0.83 0.56
CA PHE A 79 10.95 0.40 0.07
C PHE A 79 11.93 0.29 1.23
N ILE A 80 12.56 -0.86 1.38
CA ILE A 80 13.54 -1.14 2.42
C ILE A 80 14.91 -1.26 1.74
N GLY A 81 15.75 -0.24 1.92
CA GLY A 81 17.13 -0.25 1.45
C GLY A 81 17.96 -1.37 2.09
N LYS A 82 18.93 -1.91 1.37
CA LYS A 82 19.74 -3.05 1.85
C LYS A 82 20.64 -2.71 3.04
N ASP A 83 21.04 -1.44 3.17
CA ASP A 83 21.98 -0.92 4.16
C ASP A 83 21.27 -0.05 5.23
N THR A 84 19.94 -0.12 5.30
CA THR A 84 19.14 0.57 6.32
C THR A 84 19.36 0.00 7.72
N SER A 85 19.02 0.78 8.75
CA SER A 85 19.14 0.30 10.13
C SER A 85 18.14 -0.81 10.45
N ALA A 86 18.51 -1.66 11.42
CA ALA A 86 17.62 -2.71 11.92
C ALA A 86 16.31 -2.14 12.49
N ASN A 87 16.36 -0.93 13.04
CA ASN A 87 15.17 -0.27 13.57
C ASN A 87 14.26 0.20 12.42
N GLU A 88 14.80 0.91 11.42
CA GLU A 88 14.02 1.40 10.28
C GLU A 88 13.34 0.25 9.52
N SER A 89 14.08 -0.82 9.21
CA SER A 89 13.53 -2.00 8.57
C SER A 89 12.44 -2.70 9.41
N GLN A 90 12.61 -2.78 10.73
CA GLN A 90 11.62 -3.39 11.63
C GLN A 90 10.31 -2.59 11.70
N PHE A 91 10.40 -1.25 11.61
CA PHE A 91 9.24 -0.37 11.73
C PHE A 91 8.66 0.10 10.39
N ALA A 92 9.23 -0.35 9.27
CA ALA A 92 8.85 0.02 7.92
C ALA A 92 7.33 -0.04 7.66
N MET A 93 6.67 -1.13 8.06
CA MET A 93 5.22 -1.29 7.92
C MET A 93 4.44 -0.29 8.80
N THR A 94 4.91 -0.07 10.03
CA THR A 94 4.29 0.88 10.97
C THR A 94 4.33 2.30 10.41
N TYR A 95 5.42 2.67 9.73
CA TYR A 95 5.55 3.98 9.08
C TYR A 95 4.48 4.20 8.03
N ALA A 96 4.32 3.25 7.11
CA ALA A 96 3.30 3.36 6.06
C ALA A 96 1.89 3.39 6.62
N HIS A 97 1.58 2.56 7.61
CA HIS A 97 0.25 2.59 8.24
C HIS A 97 -0.01 3.93 8.93
N THR A 98 0.98 4.46 9.67
CA THR A 98 0.86 5.75 10.36
C THR A 98 0.69 6.90 9.38
N TYR A 99 1.44 6.89 8.27
CA TYR A 99 1.28 7.84 7.17
C TYR A 99 -0.13 7.76 6.58
N LEU A 100 -0.57 6.57 6.16
CA LEU A 100 -1.87 6.36 5.51
C LEU A 100 -3.05 6.82 6.38
N MET A 101 -3.00 6.61 7.69
CA MET A 101 -4.03 7.08 8.63
C MET A 101 -4.25 8.60 8.60
N GLN A 102 -3.26 9.37 8.12
CA GLN A 102 -3.32 10.83 8.02
C GLN A 102 -3.70 11.31 6.61
N THR A 103 -3.81 10.39 5.65
CA THR A 103 -4.22 10.68 4.27
C THR A 103 -5.73 10.55 4.08
N ASP A 104 -6.21 10.85 2.87
CA ASP A 104 -7.60 10.62 2.48
C ASP A 104 -7.88 9.20 1.98
N HIS A 105 -6.90 8.29 2.09
CA HIS A 105 -6.98 6.93 1.57
C HIS A 105 -6.38 5.87 2.50
N PRO A 106 -6.82 5.83 3.77
CA PRO A 106 -6.19 5.00 4.80
C PRO A 106 -6.31 3.48 4.59
N LEU A 107 -7.11 3.02 3.62
CA LEU A 107 -7.46 1.61 3.42
C LEU A 107 -6.87 1.01 2.14
N ILE A 108 -6.03 1.75 1.40
CA ILE A 108 -5.37 1.20 0.21
C ILE A 108 -4.30 0.18 0.60
N PRO A 109 -3.98 -0.80 -0.25
CA PRO A 109 -2.99 -1.83 0.05
C PRO A 109 -1.60 -1.23 0.33
N ILE A 110 -0.87 -1.90 1.22
CA ILE A 110 0.53 -1.62 1.54
C ILE A 110 1.37 -2.84 1.14
N SER A 111 2.45 -2.60 0.39
CA SER A 111 3.40 -3.64 -0.04
C SER A 111 4.82 -3.28 0.38
N CYS A 112 5.46 -4.13 1.19
CA CYS A 112 6.87 -3.97 1.55
C CYS A 112 7.78 -4.60 0.49
N ILE A 113 8.73 -3.82 -0.02
CA ILE A 113 9.69 -4.20 -1.05
C ILE A 113 11.09 -4.12 -0.46
N ILE A 114 11.83 -5.22 -0.53
CA ILE A 114 13.24 -5.26 -0.14
C ILE A 114 14.07 -4.97 -1.40
N GLU A 115 15.06 -4.09 -1.32
CA GLU A 115 15.89 -3.68 -2.47
C GLU A 115 16.45 -4.89 -3.26
N GLN A 116 16.92 -5.91 -2.54
CA GLN A 116 17.48 -7.13 -3.13
C GLN A 116 16.45 -7.99 -3.88
N ALA A 117 15.16 -7.74 -3.70
CA ALA A 117 14.04 -8.47 -4.30
C ALA A 117 13.18 -7.58 -5.21
N ILE A 118 13.68 -6.41 -5.65
CA ILE A 118 12.96 -5.50 -6.56
C ILE A 118 12.51 -6.22 -7.83
N ASP A 119 13.33 -7.09 -8.40
CA ASP A 119 13.02 -7.78 -9.66
C ASP A 119 11.77 -8.68 -9.57
N ALA A 120 11.41 -9.12 -8.36
CA ALA A 120 10.19 -9.89 -8.11
C ALA A 120 8.95 -8.99 -7.87
N ALA A 121 9.15 -7.69 -7.62
CA ALA A 121 8.11 -6.75 -7.24
C ALA A 121 7.49 -6.06 -8.47
N PHE A 122 6.75 -6.83 -9.28
CA PHE A 122 6.17 -6.35 -10.53
C PHE A 122 5.33 -5.07 -10.38
N ASN A 123 4.45 -5.01 -9.37
CA ASN A 123 3.61 -3.83 -9.12
C ASN A 123 4.45 -2.58 -8.85
N PHE A 124 5.52 -2.72 -8.08
CA PHE A 124 6.44 -1.63 -7.77
C PHE A 124 7.17 -1.13 -9.03
N THR A 125 7.74 -2.05 -9.83
CA THR A 125 8.41 -1.68 -11.08
C THR A 125 7.45 -1.00 -12.06
N SER A 126 6.21 -1.51 -12.15
CA SER A 126 5.16 -0.90 -12.97
C SER A 126 4.79 0.50 -12.46
N ALA A 127 4.71 0.68 -11.14
CA ALA A 127 4.43 1.97 -10.53
C ALA A 127 5.53 3.01 -10.77
N LEU A 128 6.80 2.60 -10.90
CA LEU A 128 7.90 3.50 -11.28
C LEU A 128 7.91 3.85 -12.78
N ALA A 129 7.37 2.99 -13.64
CA ALA A 129 7.36 3.17 -15.08
C ALA A 129 6.20 4.06 -15.58
N ALA A 130 5.11 4.13 -14.82
CA ALA A 130 3.92 4.94 -15.11
C ALA A 130 4.14 6.43 -14.82
#